data_AF-A0A2L2Z3W1-F1
#
_entry.id   AF-A0A2L2Z3W1-F1
#
_cell.length_a   1.000
_cell.length_b   1.000
_cell.length_c   1.000
_cell.angle_alpha   90.00
_cell.angle_beta   90.00
_cell.angle_gamma   90.00
#
_symmetry.space_group_name_H-M   'P 1'
#
loop_
_entity.id
_entity.type
_entity.pdbx_description
1 polymer ?
#
loop_
_entity_poly.entity_id
_entity_poly.type
_entity_poly.pdbx_seq_one_letter_code
_entity_poly.pdbx_strand_id
1 'polypeptide(L)' 'IYPAAGSSVDWAYEGANVKYSFAIELRDTGRQGFLLSNTQIIPTAEENFNGIKAVAKMIKNEV' A
#
# COMPACT_ATOMS: atom_id res chain seq x y z
N ILE A 1 -11.00 6.38 5.01
CA ILE A 1 -10.38 5.78 6.22
C ILE A 1 -10.83 6.63 7.39
N TYR A 2 -10.00 7.26 8.20
CA TYR A 2 -10.37 8.11 9.32
C TYR A 2 -9.05 8.61 9.93
N PRO A 3 -9.04 9.64 10.78
CA PRO A 3 -7.83 9.99 11.52
C PRO A 3 -7.30 8.77 12.30
N ALA A 4 -6.06 8.38 12.05
CA ALA A 4 -5.42 7.23 12.66
C ALA A 4 -3.99 7.62 13.07
N ALA A 5 -3.82 8.06 14.32
CA ALA A 5 -2.52 8.43 14.86
C ALA A 5 -1.78 7.20 15.41
N GLY A 6 -0.46 7.15 15.21
CA GLY A 6 0.38 6.07 15.68
C GLY A 6 0.33 4.84 14.78
N SER A 7 0.02 5.04 13.49
CA SER A 7 0.07 3.97 12.50
C SER A 7 1.50 3.49 12.27
N SER A 8 1.67 2.30 11.68
CA SER A 8 2.99 1.82 11.28
C SER A 8 3.67 2.75 10.26
N VAL A 9 2.90 3.41 9.40
CA VAL A 9 3.39 4.39 8.43
C VAL A 9 3.89 5.64 9.14
N ASP A 10 3.17 6.14 10.15
CA ASP A 10 3.60 7.30 10.94
C ASP A 10 4.94 7.03 11.62
N TRP A 11 5.05 5.85 12.26
CA TRP A 11 6.29 5.45 12.92
C TRP A 11 7.45 5.25 11.94
N ALA A 12 7.20 4.63 10.77
CA ALA A 12 8.23 4.44 9.76
C ALA A 12 8.74 5.79 9.23
N TYR A 13 7.85 6.75 9.00
CA TYR A 13 8.20 8.07 8.49
C TYR A 13 8.92 8.91 9.54
N GLU A 14 8.32 9.13 10.71
CA GLU A 14 8.87 10.03 11.74
C GLU A 14 9.90 9.36 12.65
N GLY A 15 9.62 8.13 13.09
CA GLY A 15 10.45 7.42 14.07
C GLY A 15 11.69 6.78 13.47
N ALA A 16 11.56 6.18 12.28
CA ALA A 16 12.65 5.50 11.58
C ALA A 16 13.25 6.31 10.42
N ASN A 17 12.74 7.53 10.17
CA ASN A 17 13.19 8.43 9.11
C ASN A 17 13.13 7.80 7.70
N VAL A 18 12.13 6.94 7.44
CA VAL A 18 11.91 6.32 6.13
C VAL A 18 11.00 7.24 5.30
N LYS A 19 11.63 8.06 4.45
CA LYS A 19 10.96 9.08 3.60
C LYS A 19 9.78 8.54 2.79
N TYR A 20 9.90 7.35 2.20
CA TYR A 20 8.87 6.77 1.33
C TYR A 20 8.09 5.69 2.08
N SER A 21 7.15 6.12 2.92
CA SER A 21 6.31 5.23 3.73
C SER A 21 4.85 5.29 3.26
N PHE A 22 4.24 4.14 2.98
CA PHE A 22 2.89 4.05 2.40
C PHE A 22 2.08 2.92 3.07
N ALA A 23 0.77 3.12 3.21
CA ALA A 23 -0.20 2.06 3.47
C ALA A 23 -1.11 1.91 2.26
N ILE A 24 -1.27 0.68 1.77
CA ILE A 24 -2.10 0.37 0.61
C ILE A 24 -3.29 -0.47 1.07
N GLU A 25 -4.48 0.04 0.77
CA GLU A 25 -5.75 -0.62 1.05
C GLU A 25 -6.25 -1.23 -0.26
N LEU A 26 -6.37 -2.56 -0.26
CA LEU A 26 -6.58 -3.35 -1.47
C LEU A 26 -8.06 -3.36 -1.89
N ARG A 27 -8.38 -4.23 -2.86
CA ARG A 27 -9.76 -4.50 -3.26
C ARG A 27 -10.57 -5.13 -2.12
N ASP A 28 -11.89 -5.01 -2.10
CA ASP A 28 -12.72 -4.15 -2.95
C ASP A 28 -13.18 -2.89 -2.20
N THR A 29 -14.21 -2.20 -2.71
CA THR A 29 -14.75 -0.99 -2.08
C THR A 29 -15.93 -1.26 -1.14
N GLY A 30 -16.10 -2.50 -0.67
CA GLY A 30 -17.06 -2.88 0.37
C GLY A 30 -18.20 -3.81 -0.07
N ARG A 31 -18.18 -4.34 -1.30
CA ARG A 31 -19.17 -5.34 -1.74
C ARG A 31 -18.89 -6.70 -1.09
N GLN A 32 -17.64 -7.12 -1.11
CA GLN A 32 -17.14 -8.34 -0.47
C GLN A 32 -16.23 -8.02 0.71
N GLY A 33 -15.55 -6.87 0.70
CA GLY A 33 -14.64 -6.43 1.75
C GLY A 33 -13.61 -7.51 2.09
N PHE A 34 -13.55 -7.88 3.38
CA PHE A 34 -12.60 -8.89 3.87
C PHE A 34 -12.85 -10.31 3.31
N LEU A 35 -14.03 -10.59 2.76
CA LEU A 35 -14.39 -11.89 2.18
C LEU A 35 -14.36 -11.84 0.63
N LEU A 36 -13.36 -11.14 0.09
CA LEU A 36 -13.12 -11.04 -1.34
C LEU A 36 -12.96 -12.44 -1.98
N SER A 37 -13.55 -12.64 -3.15
CA SER A 37 -13.44 -13.92 -3.88
C SER A 37 -11.99 -14.30 -4.15
N ASN A 38 -11.65 -15.59 -4.01
CA ASN A 38 -10.31 -16.10 -4.34
C ASN A 38 -9.87 -15.81 -5.77
N THR A 39 -10.81 -15.64 -6.70
CA THR A 39 -10.56 -15.24 -8.10
C THR A 39 -9.94 -13.86 -8.23
N GLN A 40 -10.02 -13.02 -7.19
CA GLN A 40 -9.46 -11.68 -7.16
C GLN A 40 -8.05 -11.63 -6.56
N ILE A 41 -7.50 -12.74 -6.03
CA ILE A 41 -6.17 -12.74 -5.40
C ILE A 41 -5.09 -12.32 -6.39
N ILE A 42 -4.99 -13.01 -7.53
CA ILE A 42 -3.97 -12.72 -8.55
C ILE A 42 -4.18 -11.34 -9.18
N PRO A 43 -5.39 -10.95 -9.63
CA PRO A 43 -5.62 -9.60 -10.16
C PRO A 43 -5.24 -8.48 -9.18
N THR A 44 -5.55 -8.65 -7.89
CA THR A 44 -5.18 -7.67 -6.85
C THR A 44 -3.66 -7.62 -6.67
N ALA A 45 -2.98 -8.76 -6.68
CA ALA A 45 -1.52 -8.80 -6.54
C ALA A 45 -0.82 -8.14 -7.75
N GLU A 46 -1.26 -8.40 -8.97
CA GLU A 46 -0.64 -7.88 -10.19
C GLU A 46 -0.71 -6.35 -10.27
N GLU A 47 -1.88 -5.76 -10.00
CA GLU A 47 -2.04 -4.30 -10.06
C GLU A 47 -1.23 -3.60 -8.95
N ASN A 48 -1.19 -4.18 -7.75
CA ASN A 48 -0.46 -3.61 -6.63
C ASN A 48 1.06 -3.73 -6.82
N PHE A 49 1.53 -4.85 -7.37
CA PHE A 49 2.93 -5.01 -7.71
C PHE A 49 3.37 -4.05 -8.81
N ASN A 50 2.51 -3.75 -9.78
CA ASN A 50 2.78 -2.70 -10.77
C ASN A 50 2.93 -1.32 -10.11
N GLY A 51 2.07 -0.98 -9.13
CA GLY A 51 2.22 0.24 -8.32
C GLY A 51 3.54 0.28 -7.56
N ILE A 52 3.90 -0.80 -6.86
CA ILE A 52 5.17 -0.91 -6.11
C ILE A 52 6.37 -0.72 -7.05
N LYS A 53 6.38 -1.34 -8.24
CA LYS A 53 7.45 -1.15 -9.23
C LYS A 53 7.57 0.30 -9.68
N ALA A 54 6.45 1.01 -9.84
CA ALA A 54 6.46 2.42 -10.23
C ALA A 54 7.11 3.30 -9.14
N VAL A 55 6.73 3.09 -7.88
CA VAL A 55 7.33 3.79 -6.72
C VAL A 55 8.81 3.45 -6.60
N ALA A 56 9.19 2.17 -6.71
CA ALA A 56 10.59 1.74 -6.65
C ALA A 56 11.43 2.40 -7.76
N LYS A 57 10.89 2.52 -8.98
CA LYS A 57 11.55 3.21 -10.09
C LYS A 57 11.71 4.70 -9.82
N MET A 58 10.70 5.35 -9.26
CA MET A 58 10.76 6.76 -8.85
C MET A 58 11.87 6.97 -7.81
N ILE A 59 11.87 6.18 -6.74
CA ILE A 59 12.89 6.25 -5.68
C ILE A 59 14.29 6.04 -6.25
N LYS A 60 14.47 5.04 -7.12
CA LYS A 60 15.76 4.77 -7.77
C LYS A 60 16.28 5.97 -8.56
N ASN A 61 15.40 6.80 -9.13
CA ASN A 61 15.79 7.96 -9.92
C ASN A 61 16.02 9.23 -9.06
N GLU A 62 15.61 9.22 -7.79
CA GLU A 62 15.84 10.32 -6.83
C GLU A 62 17.16 10.17 -6.04
N VAL A 63 17.82 9.01 -6.15
CA VAL A 63 19.13 8.70 -5.54
C VAL A 63 20.21 8.77 -6.62
#